data_AF-A0A8I0IFT6-F1
#
_entry.id   AF-A0A8I0IFT6-F1
#
_cell.length_a   1.000
_cell.length_b   1.000
_cell.length_c   1.000
_cell.angle_alpha   90.00
_cell.angle_beta   90.00
_cell.angle_gamma   90.00
#
_symmetry.space_group_name_H-M   'P 1'
#
loop_
_entity.id
_entity.type
_entity.pdbx_description
1 polymer ?
#
loop_
_entity_poly.entity_id
_entity_poly.type
_entity_poly.pdbx_seq_one_letter_code
_entity_poly.pdbx_strand_id
1 'polypeptide(L)'
;MPRLRRTDSSRPGLTRVRAGRGFSYRTADGTAVADTELRARIEHLAIPPAWTDVWISPYENGHIQATGVDAAGRRQYIYHPTWREQKDRIKFDRALALAESLPTARRFVTHDLRVPGAGRERVLAAAFRMLDTGSLRVGSERYAQEHGSHGLSTLLCAHATVSGDTVSLAFPGKSGQDWDSEIRDVDLAAVVRSLKRRGGRARLLAWKADGGGAGEARSAWHPLRATEINDYVKERAGDEFTAKDFRTLHGTVAAAVSLARSGPQASASRQSRCLAQAMRDAAAVLGNTPAIAKSSYVDPRLVDAYRHGETIDPARLHAAESEVRALLFR
;
A
#
# COMPACT_ATOMS: atom_id res chain seq x y z
N MET A 1 -28.02 -1.64 6.46
CA MET A 1 -26.66 -1.86 7.01
C MET A 1 -26.64 -1.39 8.46
N PRO A 2 -25.99 -2.12 9.40
CA PRO A 2 -25.97 -1.74 10.81
C PRO A 2 -25.21 -0.42 11.02
N ARG A 3 -25.72 0.45 11.91
CA ARG A 3 -25.03 1.68 12.31
C ARG A 3 -23.85 1.32 13.22
N LEU A 4 -22.63 1.50 12.72
CA LEU A 4 -21.42 1.16 13.46
C LEU A 4 -21.05 2.22 14.49
N ARG A 5 -20.56 1.76 15.64
CA ARG A 5 -20.03 2.59 16.73
C ARG A 5 -18.53 2.74 16.61
N ARG A 6 -18.01 3.97 16.74
CA ARG A 6 -16.58 4.17 16.96
C ARG A 6 -16.20 3.69 18.37
N THR A 7 -15.30 2.73 18.44
CA THR A 7 -14.80 2.06 19.64
C THR A 7 -13.31 2.33 19.79
N ASP A 8 -12.85 2.47 21.02
CA ASP A 8 -11.47 2.81 21.34
C ASP A 8 -10.90 1.72 22.23
N SER A 9 -9.87 1.01 21.74
CA SER A 9 -9.27 -0.10 22.46
C SER A 9 -8.32 0.32 23.59
N SER A 10 -8.15 1.62 23.81
CA SER A 10 -7.51 2.16 25.02
C SER A 10 -8.50 2.30 26.20
N ARG A 11 -9.81 2.24 25.93
CA ARG A 11 -10.85 2.31 26.97
C ARG A 11 -11.19 0.92 27.52
N PRO A 12 -11.82 0.84 28.71
CA PRO A 12 -12.22 -0.44 29.28
C PRO A 12 -13.08 -1.26 28.32
N GLY A 13 -12.81 -2.56 28.24
CA GLY A 13 -13.51 -3.52 27.41
C GLY A 13 -13.42 -4.91 28.01
N LEU A 14 -13.84 -5.92 27.25
CA LEU A 14 -13.73 -7.31 27.67
C LEU A 14 -12.28 -7.77 27.47
N THR A 15 -11.79 -8.65 28.33
CA THR A 15 -10.42 -9.19 28.25
C THR A 15 -10.45 -10.72 28.15
N ARG A 16 -9.42 -11.28 27.52
CA ARG A 16 -9.24 -12.74 27.43
C ARG A 16 -8.17 -13.20 28.42
N VAL A 17 -8.49 -14.20 29.23
CA VAL A 17 -7.56 -14.84 30.16
C VAL A 17 -7.45 -16.33 29.85
N ARG A 18 -6.26 -16.91 30.05
CA ARG A 18 -6.06 -18.36 29.88
C ARG A 18 -6.75 -19.11 31.02
N ALA A 19 -7.47 -20.18 30.70
CA ALA A 19 -8.19 -21.00 31.68
C ALA A 19 -8.12 -22.48 31.28
N GLY A 20 -7.33 -23.28 32.02
CA GLY A 20 -7.10 -24.69 31.70
C GLY A 20 -6.57 -24.89 30.28
N ARG A 21 -7.29 -25.67 29.47
CA ARG A 21 -6.96 -25.94 28.07
C ARG A 21 -7.47 -24.88 27.08
N GLY A 22 -8.22 -23.88 27.55
CA GLY A 22 -8.86 -22.86 26.71
C GLY A 22 -8.73 -21.45 27.28
N PHE A 23 -9.75 -20.63 27.01
CA PHE A 23 -9.83 -19.24 27.44
C PHE A 23 -11.11 -18.96 28.21
N SER A 24 -11.03 -18.01 29.14
CA SER A 24 -12.18 -17.38 29.77
C SER A 24 -12.16 -15.88 29.46
N TYR A 25 -13.33 -15.25 29.54
CA TYR A 25 -13.49 -13.83 29.23
C TYR A 25 -13.95 -13.08 30.47
N ARG A 26 -13.39 -11.89 30.66
CA ARG A 26 -13.74 -11.00 31.78
C ARG A 26 -14.28 -9.69 31.24
N THR A 27 -15.24 -9.13 31.95
CA THR A 27 -15.75 -7.77 31.76
C THR A 27 -14.74 -6.72 32.22
N ALA A 28 -15.05 -5.45 31.96
CA ALA A 28 -14.20 -4.32 32.34
C ALA A 28 -13.95 -4.21 33.85
N ASP A 29 -14.89 -4.68 34.69
CA ASP A 29 -14.77 -4.73 36.15
C ASP A 29 -14.12 -6.03 36.66
N GLY A 30 -13.68 -6.92 35.77
CA GLY A 30 -13.00 -8.17 36.10
C GLY A 30 -13.93 -9.36 36.37
N THR A 31 -15.25 -9.17 36.35
CA THR A 31 -16.23 -10.25 36.53
C THR A 31 -16.21 -11.22 35.33
N ALA A 32 -16.53 -12.48 35.58
CA ALA A 32 -16.54 -13.49 34.53
C ALA A 32 -17.74 -13.24 33.60
N VAL A 33 -17.51 -13.25 32.29
CA VAL A 33 -18.61 -13.17 31.31
C VAL A 33 -19.43 -14.46 31.42
N ALA A 34 -20.63 -14.42 31.99
CA ALA A 34 -21.51 -15.60 32.11
C ALA A 34 -22.51 -15.70 30.95
N ASP A 35 -22.80 -14.59 30.28
CA ASP A 35 -23.71 -14.48 29.15
C ASP A 35 -23.24 -15.37 27.97
N THR A 36 -24.11 -16.31 27.59
CA THR A 36 -23.89 -17.29 26.52
C THR A 36 -23.88 -16.66 25.14
N GLU A 37 -24.72 -15.66 24.88
CA GLU A 37 -24.76 -14.94 23.60
C GLU A 37 -23.49 -14.11 23.42
N LEU A 38 -23.08 -13.40 24.47
CA LEU A 38 -21.84 -12.64 24.48
C LEU A 38 -20.62 -13.54 24.25
N ARG A 39 -20.57 -14.74 24.86
CA ARG A 39 -19.51 -15.73 24.62
C ARG A 39 -19.49 -16.22 23.18
N ALA A 40 -20.64 -16.62 22.64
CA ALA A 40 -20.75 -17.07 21.26
C ALA A 40 -20.26 -16.01 20.26
N ARG A 41 -20.59 -14.73 20.50
CA ARG A 41 -20.07 -13.61 19.71
C ARG A 41 -18.54 -13.53 19.75
N ILE A 42 -17.94 -13.62 20.93
CA ILE A 42 -16.48 -13.54 21.08
C ILE A 42 -15.80 -14.71 20.36
N GLU A 43 -16.35 -15.91 20.46
CA GLU A 43 -15.83 -17.10 19.78
C GLU A 43 -15.92 -16.95 18.26
N HIS A 44 -17.00 -16.37 17.75
CA HIS A 44 -17.16 -16.06 16.32
C HIS A 44 -16.12 -15.07 15.78
N LEU A 45 -15.51 -14.23 16.64
CA LEU A 45 -14.41 -13.36 16.22
C LEU A 45 -13.14 -14.15 15.85
N ALA A 46 -13.04 -15.42 16.24
CA ALA A 46 -11.90 -16.31 15.95
C ALA A 46 -10.55 -15.67 16.32
N ILE A 47 -10.46 -15.06 17.51
CA ILE A 47 -9.26 -14.37 17.99
C ILE A 47 -8.11 -15.39 18.10
N PRO A 48 -7.00 -15.23 17.36
CA PRO A 48 -5.94 -16.22 17.36
C PRO A 48 -5.45 -16.56 18.78
N PRO A 49 -5.25 -17.85 19.11
CA PRO A 49 -4.90 -18.27 20.47
C PRO A 49 -3.52 -17.75 20.92
N ALA A 50 -2.62 -17.48 19.97
CA ALA A 50 -1.29 -16.95 20.24
C ALA A 50 -1.27 -15.45 20.61
N TRP A 51 -2.39 -14.73 20.47
CA TRP A 51 -2.42 -13.30 20.82
C TRP A 51 -2.43 -13.08 22.33
N THR A 52 -1.56 -12.18 22.80
CA THR A 52 -1.54 -11.66 24.18
C THR A 52 -2.22 -10.29 24.24
N ASP A 53 -2.40 -9.75 25.46
CA ASP A 53 -2.98 -8.42 25.71
C ASP A 53 -4.28 -8.16 24.93
N VAL A 54 -5.17 -9.16 24.97
CA VAL A 54 -6.37 -9.15 24.16
C VAL A 54 -7.44 -8.27 24.80
N TRP A 55 -7.86 -7.27 24.04
CA TRP A 55 -9.02 -6.42 24.31
C TRP A 55 -10.13 -6.77 23.31
N ILE A 56 -11.37 -6.83 23.79
CA ILE A 56 -12.55 -7.16 22.99
C ILE A 56 -13.62 -6.10 23.25
N SER A 57 -14.22 -5.60 22.17
CA SER A 57 -15.27 -4.58 22.23
C SER A 57 -16.48 -5.10 23.01
N PRO A 58 -17.02 -4.33 23.97
CA PRO A 58 -18.27 -4.69 24.63
C PRO A 58 -19.49 -4.53 23.71
N TYR A 59 -19.35 -3.83 22.58
CA TYR A 59 -20.42 -3.58 21.63
C TYR A 59 -20.28 -4.45 20.39
N GLU A 60 -21.34 -5.18 20.03
CA GLU A 60 -21.42 -5.97 18.81
C GLU A 60 -21.25 -5.09 17.56
N ASN A 61 -21.83 -3.90 17.53
CA ASN A 61 -21.70 -2.96 16.42
C ASN A 61 -20.44 -2.06 16.48
N GLY A 62 -19.45 -2.37 17.34
CA GLY A 62 -18.19 -1.64 17.42
C GLY A 62 -17.32 -1.84 16.18
N HIS A 63 -16.78 -0.77 15.58
CA HIS A 63 -15.98 -0.92 14.36
C HIS A 63 -14.69 -1.72 14.57
N ILE A 64 -14.02 -1.56 15.72
CA ILE A 64 -13.00 -2.48 16.23
C ILE A 64 -13.73 -3.49 17.13
N GLN A 65 -13.62 -4.77 16.81
CA GLN A 65 -14.19 -5.88 17.57
C GLN A 65 -13.21 -6.47 18.57
N ALA A 66 -11.93 -6.60 18.20
CA ALA A 66 -10.88 -7.03 19.12
C ALA A 66 -9.52 -6.47 18.72
N THR A 67 -8.62 -6.38 19.69
CA THR A 67 -7.19 -6.14 19.48
C THR A 67 -6.38 -7.11 20.31
N GLY A 68 -5.16 -7.41 19.89
CA GLY A 68 -4.21 -8.19 20.67
C GLY A 68 -2.79 -7.98 20.17
N VAL A 69 -1.81 -8.55 20.84
CA VAL A 69 -0.40 -8.52 20.44
C VAL A 69 -0.04 -9.90 19.88
N ASP A 70 0.50 -9.95 18.67
CA ASP A 70 0.92 -11.21 18.05
C ASP A 70 2.27 -11.70 18.60
N ALA A 71 2.69 -12.90 18.18
CA ALA A 71 3.96 -13.51 18.59
C ALA A 71 5.21 -12.69 18.18
N ALA A 72 5.07 -11.72 17.27
CA ALA A 72 6.12 -10.79 16.86
C ALA A 72 6.04 -9.45 17.61
N GLY A 73 5.22 -9.34 18.66
CA GLY A 73 5.07 -8.13 19.47
C GLY A 73 4.27 -7.02 18.79
N ARG A 74 3.56 -7.30 17.69
CA ARG A 74 2.80 -6.29 16.94
C ARG A 74 1.35 -6.28 17.37
N ARG A 75 0.79 -5.09 17.56
CA ARG A 75 -0.65 -4.92 17.79
C ARG A 75 -1.45 -5.26 16.54
N GLN A 76 -2.35 -6.22 16.66
CA GLN A 76 -3.27 -6.69 15.64
C GLN A 76 -4.71 -6.31 15.98
N TYR A 77 -5.56 -6.26 14.95
CA TYR A 77 -6.94 -5.78 15.04
C TYR A 77 -7.88 -6.74 14.31
N ILE A 78 -9.06 -6.94 14.88
CA ILE A 78 -10.22 -7.55 14.22
C ILE A 78 -11.29 -6.46 14.12
N TYR A 79 -11.71 -6.17 12.89
CA TYR A 79 -12.73 -5.16 12.60
C TYR A 79 -14.08 -5.81 12.25
N HIS A 80 -15.16 -5.11 12.56
CA HIS A 80 -16.50 -5.47 12.10
C HIS A 80 -16.54 -5.62 10.57
N PRO A 81 -17.20 -6.65 10.00
CA PRO A 81 -17.24 -6.87 8.55
C PRO A 81 -17.69 -5.64 7.75
N THR A 82 -18.79 -5.00 8.14
CA THR A 82 -19.28 -3.76 7.52
C THR A 82 -18.26 -2.61 7.57
N TRP A 83 -17.41 -2.52 8.60
CA TRP A 83 -16.35 -1.51 8.64
C TRP A 83 -15.28 -1.79 7.58
N ARG A 84 -14.91 -3.06 7.42
CA ARG A 84 -13.95 -3.48 6.38
C ARG A 84 -14.50 -3.16 5.00
N GLU A 85 -15.75 -3.54 4.71
CA GLU A 85 -16.42 -3.22 3.44
C GLU A 85 -16.45 -1.71 3.16
N GLN A 86 -16.83 -0.89 4.14
CA GLN A 86 -16.84 0.57 3.99
C GLN A 86 -15.43 1.13 3.74
N LYS A 87 -14.41 0.63 4.44
CA LYS A 87 -13.03 1.08 4.26
C LYS A 87 -12.42 0.60 2.96
N ASP A 88 -12.76 -0.60 2.50
CA ASP A 88 -12.33 -1.11 1.21
C ASP A 88 -12.95 -0.30 0.08
N ARG A 89 -14.24 0.05 0.17
CA ARG A 89 -14.88 0.96 -0.80
C ARG A 89 -14.17 2.32 -0.86
N ILE A 90 -13.96 2.95 0.29
CA ILE A 90 -13.23 4.24 0.36
C ILE A 90 -11.82 4.12 -0.24
N LYS A 91 -11.12 3.02 0.03
CA LYS A 91 -9.79 2.75 -0.54
C LYS A 91 -9.82 2.68 -2.06
N PHE A 92 -10.81 2.02 -2.65
CA PHE A 92 -10.95 1.95 -4.10
C PHE A 92 -11.39 3.27 -4.71
N ASP A 93 -12.31 4.00 -4.09
CA ASP A 93 -12.70 5.34 -4.55
C ASP A 93 -11.53 6.32 -4.52
N ARG A 94 -10.68 6.26 -3.48
CA ARG A 94 -9.42 7.01 -3.42
C ARG A 94 -8.44 6.64 -4.53
N ALA A 95 -8.36 5.35 -4.92
CA ALA A 95 -7.50 4.95 -6.02
C ALA A 95 -7.98 5.56 -7.36
N LEU A 96 -9.30 5.65 -7.58
CA LEU A 96 -9.88 6.30 -8.76
C LEU A 96 -9.71 7.83 -8.72
N ALA A 97 -9.84 8.45 -7.55
CA ALA A 97 -9.57 9.89 -7.37
C ALA A 97 -8.09 10.21 -7.58
N LEU A 98 -7.17 9.32 -7.15
CA LEU A 98 -5.75 9.46 -7.44
C LEU A 98 -5.50 9.43 -8.96
N ALA A 99 -6.13 8.51 -9.69
CA ALA A 99 -6.02 8.44 -11.16
C ALA A 99 -6.38 9.76 -11.85
N GLU A 100 -7.33 10.51 -11.29
CA GLU A 100 -7.74 11.82 -11.79
C GLU A 100 -6.70 12.92 -11.52
N SER A 101 -6.02 12.89 -10.38
CA SER A 101 -5.02 13.91 -10.03
C SER A 101 -3.64 13.66 -10.66
N LEU A 102 -3.30 12.41 -10.99
CA LEU A 102 -1.99 12.00 -11.50
C LEU A 102 -1.52 12.76 -12.75
N PRO A 103 -2.34 13.06 -13.78
CA PRO A 103 -1.88 13.83 -14.94
C PRO A 103 -1.28 15.18 -14.55
N THR A 104 -1.88 15.87 -13.58
CA THR A 104 -1.38 17.15 -13.07
C THR A 104 -0.17 16.97 -12.15
N ALA A 105 -0.24 16.02 -11.22
CA ALA A 105 0.88 15.70 -10.32
C ALA A 105 2.15 15.35 -11.12
N ARG A 106 2.03 14.52 -12.16
CA ARG A 106 3.15 14.11 -13.03
C ARG A 106 3.83 15.29 -13.74
N ARG A 107 3.09 16.35 -14.09
CA ARG A 107 3.69 17.58 -14.68
C ARG A 107 4.57 18.30 -13.66
N PHE A 108 4.08 18.52 -12.45
CA PHE A 108 4.87 19.13 -11.36
C PHE A 108 6.08 18.28 -10.99
N VAL A 109 5.90 16.96 -10.87
CA VAL A 109 7.00 16.03 -10.55
C VAL A 109 8.07 16.05 -11.64
N THR A 110 7.68 16.11 -12.92
CA THR A 110 8.65 16.24 -14.02
C THR A 110 9.44 17.54 -13.90
N HIS A 111 8.79 18.65 -13.55
CA HIS A 111 9.46 19.93 -13.32
C HIS A 111 10.49 19.82 -12.20
N ASP A 112 10.09 19.28 -11.04
CA ASP A 112 10.95 19.13 -9.87
C ASP A 112 12.15 18.20 -10.14
N LEU A 113 11.97 17.14 -10.95
CA LEU A 113 13.06 16.24 -11.38
C LEU A 113 14.15 16.95 -12.20
N ARG A 114 13.76 18.00 -12.94
CA ARG A 114 14.64 18.76 -13.85
C ARG A 114 15.39 19.90 -13.17
N VAL A 115 15.05 20.23 -11.93
CA VAL A 115 15.80 21.22 -11.14
C VAL A 115 17.26 20.75 -10.98
N PRO A 116 18.27 21.62 -11.19
CA PRO A 116 19.68 21.25 -10.99
C PRO A 116 20.00 20.82 -9.55
N GLY A 117 21.14 20.15 -9.35
CA GLY A 117 21.63 19.78 -8.02
C GLY A 117 20.92 18.58 -7.38
N ALA A 118 21.03 18.45 -6.06
CA ALA A 118 20.48 17.35 -5.28
C ALA A 118 19.61 17.84 -4.11
N GLY A 119 18.90 18.95 -4.34
CA GLY A 119 17.96 19.54 -3.39
C GLY A 119 16.81 18.61 -3.02
N ARG A 120 16.13 18.94 -1.93
CA ARG A 120 15.12 18.08 -1.29
C ARG A 120 13.96 17.75 -2.24
N GLU A 121 13.44 18.76 -2.93
CA GLU A 121 12.29 18.67 -3.83
C GLU A 121 12.59 17.74 -5.00
N ARG A 122 13.79 17.82 -5.57
CA ARG A 122 14.22 16.94 -6.67
C ARG A 122 14.26 15.46 -6.25
N VAL A 123 14.76 15.18 -5.05
CA VAL A 123 14.83 13.80 -4.54
C VAL A 123 13.45 13.28 -4.15
N LEU A 124 12.57 14.14 -3.63
CA LEU A 124 11.16 13.82 -3.38
C LEU A 124 10.41 13.51 -4.68
N ALA A 125 10.67 14.28 -5.74
CA ALA A 125 10.11 14.03 -7.07
C ALA A 125 10.57 12.68 -7.65
N ALA A 126 11.83 12.31 -7.43
CA ALA A 126 12.32 10.97 -7.76
C ALA A 126 11.61 9.88 -6.96
N ALA A 127 11.39 10.08 -5.66
CA ALA A 127 10.62 9.15 -4.83
C ALA A 127 9.18 9.00 -5.34
N PHE A 128 8.50 10.11 -5.66
CA PHE A 128 7.15 10.10 -6.22
C PHE A 128 7.12 9.34 -7.55
N ARG A 129 8.02 9.65 -8.48
CA ARG A 129 8.08 8.97 -9.79
C ARG A 129 8.27 7.47 -9.62
N MET A 130 9.12 7.05 -8.68
CA MET A 130 9.32 5.63 -8.37
C MET A 130 8.06 4.98 -7.77
N LEU A 131 7.26 5.68 -6.95
CA LEU A 131 5.95 5.16 -6.51
C LEU A 131 4.96 5.01 -7.67
N ASP A 132 4.88 6.05 -8.50
CA ASP A 132 3.96 6.21 -9.63
C ASP A 132 4.20 5.20 -10.75
N THR A 133 5.44 4.80 -11.02
CA THR A 133 5.72 3.85 -12.11
C THR A 133 6.16 2.48 -11.62
N GLY A 134 6.81 2.40 -10.45
CA GLY A 134 7.44 1.17 -9.99
C GLY A 134 6.61 0.36 -8.99
N SER A 135 5.40 0.78 -8.61
CA SER A 135 4.55 0.05 -7.64
C SER A 135 5.21 -0.24 -6.29
N LEU A 136 6.24 0.52 -5.90
CA LEU A 136 7.02 0.24 -4.70
C LEU A 136 6.20 0.41 -3.43
N ARG A 137 6.55 -0.39 -2.42
CA ARG A 137 6.17 -0.07 -1.03
C ARG A 137 7.12 1.02 -0.53
N VAL A 138 6.60 2.01 0.21
CA VAL A 138 7.44 3.08 0.79
C VAL A 138 8.54 2.50 1.68
N GLY A 139 8.22 1.47 2.47
CA GLY A 139 9.13 0.95 3.48
C GLY A 139 9.19 1.84 4.73
N SER A 140 9.90 1.35 5.75
CA SER A 140 10.22 2.13 6.94
C SER A 140 11.57 1.69 7.48
N GLU A 141 12.29 2.61 8.09
CA GLU A 141 13.63 2.35 8.64
C GLU A 141 13.61 1.23 9.68
N ARG A 142 12.64 1.27 10.60
CA ARG A 142 12.45 0.23 11.63
C ARG A 142 12.28 -1.16 11.01
N TYR A 143 11.41 -1.28 10.00
CA TYR A 143 11.15 -2.57 9.34
C TYR A 143 12.40 -3.10 8.61
N ALA A 144 13.17 -2.21 7.99
CA ALA A 144 14.40 -2.59 7.29
C ALA A 144 15.48 -3.11 8.26
N GLN A 145 15.61 -2.49 9.42
CA GLN A 145 16.55 -2.92 10.46
C GLN A 145 16.13 -4.26 11.10
N GLU A 146 14.84 -4.45 11.38
CA GLU A 146 14.32 -5.65 12.02
C GLU A 146 14.31 -6.88 11.09
N HIS A 147 14.11 -6.70 9.78
CA HIS A 147 13.85 -7.79 8.85
C HIS A 147 14.78 -7.87 7.64
N GLY A 148 15.76 -6.96 7.50
CA GLY A 148 16.65 -6.90 6.32
C GLY A 148 15.92 -6.63 5.00
N SER A 149 14.65 -6.21 5.06
CA SER A 149 13.78 -5.99 3.90
C SER A 149 13.70 -4.50 3.57
N HIS A 150 13.86 -4.14 2.30
CA HIS A 150 13.85 -2.75 1.88
C HIS A 150 12.51 -2.35 1.24
N GLY A 151 12.14 -1.09 1.45
CA GLY A 151 11.21 -0.34 0.59
C GLY A 151 11.84 0.96 0.10
N LEU A 152 11.10 1.74 -0.66
CA LEU A 152 11.54 2.97 -1.34
C LEU A 152 12.45 3.87 -0.48
N SER A 153 12.02 4.25 0.72
CA SER A 153 12.76 5.18 1.61
C SER A 153 14.05 4.57 2.19
N THR A 154 14.22 3.26 2.05
CA THR A 154 15.36 2.50 2.60
C THR A 154 16.23 1.87 1.52
N LEU A 155 15.97 2.14 0.24
CA LEU A 155 16.82 1.65 -0.84
C LEU A 155 18.25 2.13 -0.69
N LEU A 156 19.19 1.27 -1.05
CA LEU A 156 20.61 1.59 -1.14
C LEU A 156 20.97 1.88 -2.60
N CYS A 157 22.03 2.64 -2.83
CA CYS A 157 22.54 2.88 -4.19
C CYS A 157 22.92 1.58 -4.90
N ALA A 158 23.33 0.55 -4.18
CA ALA A 158 23.60 -0.78 -4.73
C ALA A 158 22.35 -1.50 -5.27
N HIS A 159 21.16 -1.13 -4.81
CA HIS A 159 19.89 -1.72 -5.25
C HIS A 159 19.36 -1.14 -6.56
N ALA A 160 20.02 -0.12 -7.12
CA ALA A 160 19.61 0.51 -8.35
C ALA A 160 20.72 0.40 -9.38
N THR A 161 20.37 0.16 -10.64
CA THR A 161 21.24 0.16 -11.81
C THR A 161 20.64 1.11 -12.83
N VAL A 162 21.49 1.84 -13.58
CA VAL A 162 20.99 2.80 -14.58
C VAL A 162 21.67 2.51 -15.91
N SER A 163 20.87 2.24 -16.93
CA SER A 163 21.31 2.04 -18.32
C SER A 163 20.47 2.92 -19.24
N GLY A 164 21.10 3.85 -19.96
CA GLY A 164 20.37 4.82 -20.79
C GLY A 164 19.33 5.63 -19.99
N ASP A 165 18.06 5.52 -20.40
CA ASP A 165 16.89 6.13 -19.75
C ASP A 165 16.19 5.19 -18.75
N THR A 166 16.77 4.02 -18.47
CA THR A 166 16.15 2.97 -17.66
C THR A 166 16.82 2.83 -16.30
N VAL A 167 16.01 2.80 -15.24
CA VAL A 167 16.40 2.49 -13.86
C VAL A 167 15.90 1.10 -13.52
N SER A 168 16.81 0.17 -13.33
CA SER A 168 16.51 -1.18 -12.83
C SER A 168 16.73 -1.21 -11.32
N LEU A 169 15.78 -1.77 -10.58
CA LEU A 169 15.83 -1.94 -9.13
C LEU A 169 15.88 -3.42 -8.81
N ALA A 170 16.70 -3.82 -7.85
CA ALA A 170 16.78 -5.19 -7.34
C ALA A 170 17.14 -5.16 -5.84
N PHE A 171 16.29 -5.71 -4.98
CA PHE A 171 16.52 -5.74 -3.53
C PHE A 171 15.65 -6.79 -2.80
N PRO A 172 16.06 -7.24 -1.61
CA PRO A 172 15.19 -8.07 -0.77
C PRO A 172 14.03 -7.22 -0.24
N GLY A 173 12.82 -7.49 -0.72
CA GLY A 173 11.59 -6.83 -0.33
C GLY A 173 10.96 -7.42 0.92
N LYS A 174 9.71 -7.03 1.19
CA LYS A 174 8.94 -7.52 2.35
C LYS A 174 8.94 -9.06 2.39
N SER A 175 9.17 -9.61 3.58
CA SER A 175 9.25 -11.07 3.81
C SER A 175 10.43 -11.75 3.10
N GLY A 176 11.50 -11.01 2.76
CA GLY A 176 12.69 -11.54 2.11
C GLY A 176 12.49 -11.96 0.66
N GLN A 177 11.36 -11.60 0.06
CA GLN A 177 11.09 -11.88 -1.35
C GLN A 177 11.96 -10.98 -2.23
N ASP A 178 12.67 -11.56 -3.18
CA ASP A 178 13.38 -10.80 -4.21
C ASP A 178 12.40 -9.91 -4.97
N TRP A 179 12.72 -8.63 -5.03
CA TRP A 179 11.92 -7.65 -5.73
C TRP A 179 12.76 -6.97 -6.80
N ASP A 180 12.28 -7.03 -8.02
CA ASP A 180 12.84 -6.35 -9.16
C ASP A 180 11.81 -5.46 -9.88
N SER A 181 12.29 -4.40 -10.52
CA SER A 181 11.46 -3.54 -11.35
C SER A 181 12.32 -2.71 -12.30
N GLU A 182 11.80 -2.48 -13.50
CA GLU A 182 12.39 -1.57 -14.47
C GLU A 182 11.50 -0.36 -14.67
N ILE A 183 12.10 0.83 -14.57
CA ILE A 183 11.43 2.11 -14.77
C ILE A 183 12.14 2.82 -15.91
N ARG A 184 11.46 3.00 -17.04
CA ARG A 184 11.95 3.78 -18.16
C ARG A 184 11.52 5.24 -18.03
N ASP A 185 12.43 6.10 -17.60
CA ASP A 185 12.20 7.53 -17.39
C ASP A 185 13.53 8.28 -17.42
N VAL A 186 13.73 9.12 -18.45
CA VAL A 186 14.99 9.84 -18.67
C VAL A 186 15.34 10.82 -17.55
N ASP A 187 14.33 11.49 -16.98
CA ASP A 187 14.50 12.47 -15.92
C ASP A 187 14.86 11.76 -14.61
N LEU A 188 14.16 10.68 -14.27
CA LEU A 188 14.48 9.83 -13.13
C LEU A 188 15.87 9.19 -13.25
N ALA A 189 16.21 8.65 -14.42
CA ALA A 189 17.51 8.04 -14.68
C ALA A 189 18.66 9.04 -14.45
N ALA A 190 18.48 10.30 -14.84
CA ALA A 190 19.44 11.36 -14.56
C ALA A 190 19.63 11.60 -13.06
N VAL A 191 18.53 11.68 -12.29
CA VAL A 191 18.59 11.86 -10.82
C VAL A 191 19.26 10.67 -10.15
N VAL A 192 18.79 9.44 -10.43
CA VAL A 192 19.31 8.22 -9.80
C VAL A 192 20.79 8.03 -10.11
N ARG A 193 21.22 8.28 -11.36
CA ARG A 193 22.64 8.22 -11.75
C ARG A 193 23.51 9.18 -10.94
N SER A 194 23.02 10.38 -10.66
CA SER A 194 23.72 11.37 -9.83
C SER A 194 23.84 10.89 -8.38
N LEU A 195 22.73 10.45 -7.78
CA LEU A 195 22.67 9.99 -6.38
C LEU A 195 23.55 8.76 -6.13
N LYS A 196 23.65 7.85 -7.12
CA LYS A 196 24.46 6.64 -7.04
C LYS A 196 25.97 6.87 -6.89
N ARG A 197 26.48 8.05 -7.27
CA ARG A 197 27.92 8.39 -7.13
C ARG A 197 28.43 8.37 -5.69
N ARG A 198 27.51 8.36 -4.71
CA ARG A 198 27.82 8.29 -3.27
C ARG A 198 28.30 6.92 -2.78
N GLY A 199 28.29 5.89 -3.64
CA GLY A 199 28.72 4.54 -3.31
C GLY A 199 27.59 3.62 -2.87
N GLY A 200 27.79 2.30 -3.05
CA GLY A 200 26.73 1.30 -2.98
C GLY A 200 26.00 1.20 -1.64
N ARG A 201 26.68 1.48 -0.52
CA ARG A 201 26.11 1.43 0.83
C ARG A 201 25.33 2.69 1.23
N ALA A 202 25.40 3.76 0.44
CA ALA A 202 24.63 4.97 0.72
C ALA A 202 23.14 4.75 0.46
N ARG A 203 22.27 5.42 1.24
CA ARG A 203 20.83 5.50 0.92
C ARG A 203 20.66 6.09 -0.47
N LEU A 204 19.77 5.52 -1.29
CA LEU A 204 19.52 5.97 -2.66
C LEU A 204 18.81 7.33 -2.67
N LEU A 205 17.74 7.45 -1.91
CA LEU A 205 16.96 8.68 -1.80
C LEU A 205 17.48 9.50 -0.62
N ALA A 206 18.45 10.36 -0.90
CA ALA A 206 18.97 11.33 0.06
C ALA A 206 19.28 12.63 -0.65
N TRP A 207 18.99 13.76 -0.01
CA TRP A 207 19.19 15.10 -0.54
C TRP A 207 20.34 15.81 0.17
N LYS A 208 20.83 16.88 -0.43
CA LYS A 208 21.86 17.76 0.14
C LYS A 208 21.31 19.19 0.09
N ALA A 209 21.42 19.92 1.19
CA ALA A 209 21.09 21.34 1.20
C ALA A 209 22.05 22.09 0.27
N ASP A 210 21.52 22.98 -0.57
CA ASP A 210 22.35 23.95 -1.27
C ASP A 210 22.90 24.91 -0.21
N GLY A 211 24.23 25.01 -0.14
CA GLY A 211 24.86 25.56 1.06
C GLY A 211 24.48 27.02 1.35
N GLY A 212 24.40 27.40 2.63
CA GLY A 212 24.53 28.80 3.10
C GLY A 212 25.82 29.07 3.90
N GLY A 213 26.60 30.11 3.54
CA GLY A 213 27.66 30.73 4.36
C GLY A 213 28.93 29.92 4.70
N ALA A 214 30.12 30.49 4.57
CA ALA A 214 31.34 29.88 5.09
C ALA A 214 31.23 29.76 6.63
N GLY A 215 31.12 28.54 7.17
CA GLY A 215 31.23 28.32 8.62
C GLY A 215 30.44 27.15 9.22
N GLU A 216 29.32 26.72 8.65
CA GLU A 216 28.53 25.61 9.22
C GLU A 216 28.73 24.31 8.43
N ALA A 217 28.49 23.16 9.07
CA ALA A 217 28.69 21.81 8.52
C ALA A 217 27.78 21.51 7.29
N ARG A 218 28.08 22.15 6.15
CA ARG A 218 27.32 22.20 4.88
C ARG A 218 27.45 20.96 3.99
N SER A 219 27.70 19.77 4.53
CA SER A 219 28.00 18.60 3.67
C SER A 219 27.42 17.26 4.10
N ALA A 220 26.40 17.26 4.98
CA ALA A 220 25.68 16.03 5.28
C ALA A 220 24.63 15.72 4.21
N TRP A 221 24.58 14.47 3.78
CA TRP A 221 23.46 13.95 3.00
C TRP A 221 22.34 13.55 3.95
N HIS A 222 21.11 13.93 3.62
CA HIS A 222 19.92 13.69 4.43
C HIS A 222 19.04 12.65 3.74
N PRO A 223 18.96 11.40 4.23
CA PRO A 223 18.04 10.40 3.70
C PRO A 223 16.59 10.82 3.84
N LEU A 224 15.78 10.58 2.81
CA LEU A 224 14.35 10.83 2.88
C LEU A 224 13.67 9.82 3.81
N ARG A 225 12.78 10.34 4.65
CA ARG A 225 11.91 9.51 5.50
C ARG A 225 10.60 9.20 4.76
N ALA A 226 9.96 8.11 5.17
CA ALA A 226 8.65 7.72 4.65
C ALA A 226 7.58 8.80 4.85
N THR A 227 7.66 9.58 5.92
CA THR A 227 6.76 10.70 6.19
C THR A 227 6.91 11.79 5.13
N GLU A 228 8.14 12.21 4.84
CA GLU A 228 8.42 13.26 3.84
C GLU A 228 7.94 12.87 2.45
N ILE A 229 8.09 11.60 2.07
CA ILE A 229 7.58 11.08 0.79
C ILE A 229 6.05 11.17 0.74
N ASN A 230 5.35 10.80 1.83
CA ASN A 230 3.89 10.88 1.86
C ASN A 230 3.40 12.34 1.90
N ASP A 231 4.12 13.24 2.56
CA ASP A 231 3.79 14.67 2.58
C ASP A 231 3.91 15.27 1.18
N TYR A 232 4.94 14.88 0.42
CA TYR A 232 5.08 15.30 -0.98
C TYR A 232 4.01 14.66 -1.90
N VAL A 233 3.60 13.41 -1.64
CA VAL A 233 2.43 12.82 -2.35
C VAL A 233 1.19 13.68 -2.12
N LYS A 234 0.94 14.11 -0.88
CA LYS A 234 -0.20 14.98 -0.56
C LYS A 234 -0.12 16.33 -1.27
N GLU A 235 1.05 16.96 -1.21
CA GLU A 235 1.32 18.25 -1.87
C GLU A 235 1.05 18.18 -3.39
N ARG A 236 1.45 17.09 -4.05
CA ARG A 236 1.34 16.96 -5.51
C ARG A 236 0.03 16.38 -6.01
N ALA A 237 -0.59 15.48 -5.25
CA ALA A 237 -1.74 14.71 -5.70
C ALA A 237 -3.04 15.01 -4.93
N GLY A 238 -2.97 15.53 -3.69
CA GLY A 238 -4.12 15.79 -2.82
C GLY A 238 -3.94 15.24 -1.39
N ASP A 239 -4.43 15.97 -0.38
CA ASP A 239 -4.22 15.71 1.06
C ASP A 239 -4.71 14.35 1.55
N GLU A 240 -5.70 13.80 0.87
CA GLU A 240 -6.22 12.49 1.17
C GLU A 240 -5.21 11.40 0.82
N PHE A 241 -4.35 11.55 -0.19
CA PHE A 241 -3.57 10.45 -0.75
C PHE A 241 -2.31 10.10 0.02
N THR A 242 -1.88 8.85 -0.14
CA THR A 242 -0.66 8.28 0.40
C THR A 242 -0.03 7.37 -0.64
N ALA A 243 1.21 6.97 -0.42
CA ALA A 243 1.88 6.00 -1.27
C ALA A 243 1.17 4.62 -1.36
N LYS A 244 0.29 4.29 -0.41
CA LYS A 244 -0.50 3.05 -0.45
C LYS A 244 -1.55 3.08 -1.57
N ASP A 245 -2.07 4.26 -1.89
CA ASP A 245 -3.13 4.42 -2.88
C ASP A 245 -2.61 4.07 -4.30
N PHE A 246 -1.36 4.41 -4.63
CA PHE A 246 -0.69 4.00 -5.88
C PHE A 246 -0.73 2.49 -6.11
N ARG A 247 -0.42 1.69 -5.09
CA ARG A 247 -0.44 0.23 -5.21
C ARG A 247 -1.84 -0.32 -5.46
N THR A 248 -2.87 0.33 -4.93
CA THR A 248 -4.27 -0.06 -5.18
C THR A 248 -4.66 0.30 -6.61
N LEU A 249 -4.30 1.50 -7.06
CA LEU A 249 -4.52 1.92 -8.44
C LEU A 249 -3.82 0.98 -9.43
N HIS A 250 -2.51 0.71 -9.24
CA HIS A 250 -1.76 -0.17 -10.14
C HIS A 250 -2.28 -1.60 -10.16
N GLY A 251 -2.69 -2.14 -9.01
CA GLY A 251 -3.33 -3.46 -8.96
C GLY A 251 -4.59 -3.51 -9.81
N THR A 252 -5.46 -2.51 -9.67
CA THR A 252 -6.71 -2.40 -10.43
C THR A 252 -6.46 -2.18 -11.92
N VAL A 253 -5.53 -1.29 -12.29
CA VAL A 253 -5.15 -1.01 -13.68
C VAL A 253 -4.53 -2.22 -14.35
N ALA A 254 -3.60 -2.92 -13.68
CA ALA A 254 -2.98 -4.13 -14.23
C ALA A 254 -4.02 -5.22 -14.50
N ALA A 255 -4.96 -5.42 -13.58
CA ALA A 255 -6.07 -6.34 -13.79
C ALA A 255 -6.95 -5.90 -14.98
N ALA A 256 -7.30 -4.61 -15.08
CA ALA A 256 -8.14 -4.09 -16.16
C ALA A 256 -7.49 -4.25 -17.54
N VAL A 257 -6.18 -3.96 -17.63
CA VAL A 257 -5.38 -4.16 -18.85
C VAL A 257 -5.38 -5.63 -19.27
N SER A 258 -5.19 -6.56 -18.33
CA SER A 258 -5.22 -8.01 -18.59
C SER A 258 -6.59 -8.46 -19.13
N LEU A 259 -7.68 -7.96 -18.53
CA LEU A 259 -9.05 -8.26 -18.96
C LEU A 259 -9.37 -7.67 -20.33
N ALA A 260 -8.95 -6.44 -20.61
CA ALA A 260 -9.13 -5.79 -21.92
C ALA A 260 -8.40 -6.52 -23.05
N ARG A 261 -7.17 -6.99 -22.80
CA ARG A 261 -6.42 -7.82 -23.77
C ARG A 261 -7.13 -9.13 -24.08
N SER A 262 -7.83 -9.70 -23.10
CA SER A 262 -8.61 -10.93 -23.30
C SER A 262 -9.99 -10.69 -23.93
N GLY A 263 -10.50 -9.46 -23.84
CA GLY A 263 -11.86 -9.10 -24.22
C GLY A 263 -12.95 -9.75 -23.37
N PRO A 264 -14.22 -9.35 -23.55
CA PRO A 264 -15.38 -10.02 -22.95
C PRO A 264 -15.47 -11.49 -23.37
N GLN A 265 -15.93 -12.35 -22.47
CA GLN A 265 -16.03 -13.79 -22.71
C GLN A 265 -17.47 -14.27 -22.57
N ALA A 266 -17.93 -15.08 -23.52
CA ALA A 266 -19.31 -15.56 -23.58
C ALA A 266 -19.65 -16.65 -22.55
N SER A 267 -18.65 -17.37 -22.01
CA SER A 267 -18.89 -18.44 -21.03
C SER A 267 -18.31 -18.12 -19.66
N ALA A 268 -19.06 -18.46 -18.60
CA ALA A 268 -18.64 -18.24 -17.21
C ALA A 268 -17.30 -18.91 -16.87
N SER A 269 -17.01 -20.07 -17.47
CA SER A 269 -15.73 -20.77 -17.32
C SER A 269 -14.57 -19.97 -17.95
N ARG A 270 -14.75 -19.42 -19.17
CA ARG A 270 -13.75 -18.57 -19.80
C ARG A 270 -13.56 -17.26 -19.02
N GLN A 271 -14.65 -16.62 -18.59
CA GLN A 271 -14.59 -15.43 -17.74
C GLN A 271 -13.77 -15.69 -16.47
N SER A 272 -14.02 -16.81 -15.78
CA SER A 272 -13.30 -17.19 -14.56
C SER A 272 -11.80 -17.40 -14.81
N ARG A 273 -11.40 -17.97 -15.95
CA ARG A 273 -9.99 -18.11 -16.33
C ARG A 273 -9.32 -16.77 -16.61
N CYS A 274 -9.99 -15.86 -17.30
CA CYS A 274 -9.50 -14.50 -17.55
C CYS A 274 -9.35 -13.70 -16.25
N LEU A 275 -10.34 -13.77 -15.36
CA LEU A 275 -10.25 -13.17 -14.02
C LEU A 275 -9.08 -13.72 -13.22
N ALA A 276 -8.87 -15.05 -13.24
CA ALA A 276 -7.73 -15.67 -12.56
C ALA A 276 -6.38 -15.19 -13.14
N GLN A 277 -6.29 -14.99 -14.46
CA GLN A 277 -5.11 -14.42 -15.10
C GLN A 277 -4.91 -12.96 -14.70
N ALA A 278 -5.95 -12.14 -14.69
CA ALA A 278 -5.87 -10.75 -14.28
C ALA A 278 -5.37 -10.59 -12.83
N MET A 279 -5.77 -11.49 -11.92
CA MET A 279 -5.23 -11.50 -10.56
C MET A 279 -3.76 -11.92 -10.49
N ARG A 280 -3.30 -12.81 -11.39
CA ARG A 280 -1.87 -13.17 -11.50
C ARG A 280 -1.05 -12.00 -12.03
N ASP A 281 -1.54 -11.30 -13.05
CA ASP A 281 -0.85 -10.15 -13.63
C ASP A 281 -0.77 -8.99 -12.63
N ALA A 282 -1.86 -8.69 -11.94
CA ALA A 282 -1.87 -7.70 -10.86
C ALA A 282 -0.92 -8.10 -9.71
N ALA A 283 -0.87 -9.39 -9.35
CA ALA A 283 0.02 -9.88 -8.32
C ALA A 283 1.51 -9.76 -8.70
N ALA A 284 1.84 -10.03 -9.97
CA ALA A 284 3.19 -9.86 -10.51
C ALA A 284 3.63 -8.40 -10.43
N VAL A 285 2.81 -7.46 -10.90
CA VAL A 285 3.08 -6.01 -10.81
C VAL A 285 3.30 -5.55 -9.37
N LEU A 286 2.57 -6.13 -8.41
CA LEU A 286 2.59 -5.68 -7.02
C LEU A 286 3.62 -6.38 -6.13
N GLY A 287 4.24 -7.46 -6.60
CA GLY A 287 5.05 -8.37 -5.78
C GLY A 287 4.23 -8.89 -4.59
N ASN A 288 3.12 -9.57 -4.88
CA ASN A 288 2.29 -10.27 -3.89
C ASN A 288 1.65 -11.54 -4.49
N THR A 289 0.77 -12.22 -3.75
CA THR A 289 0.06 -13.40 -4.27
C THR A 289 -1.26 -13.02 -4.95
N PRO A 290 -1.78 -13.81 -5.91
CA PRO A 290 -3.07 -13.53 -6.56
C PRO A 290 -4.24 -13.38 -5.57
N ALA A 291 -4.22 -14.12 -4.46
CA ALA A 291 -5.22 -13.98 -3.40
C ALA A 291 -5.16 -12.61 -2.71
N ILE A 292 -3.95 -12.10 -2.46
CA ILE A 292 -3.74 -10.76 -1.89
C ILE A 292 -4.09 -9.67 -2.90
N ALA A 293 -3.72 -9.82 -4.17
CA ALA A 293 -4.13 -8.89 -5.23
C ALA A 293 -5.66 -8.76 -5.27
N LYS A 294 -6.37 -9.91 -5.37
CA LYS A 294 -7.83 -9.97 -5.44
C LYS A 294 -8.53 -9.36 -4.23
N SER A 295 -8.07 -9.68 -3.02
CA SER A 295 -8.76 -9.27 -1.79
C SER A 295 -8.45 -7.84 -1.36
N SER A 296 -7.31 -7.29 -1.76
CA SER A 296 -6.79 -6.05 -1.17
C SER A 296 -6.47 -4.93 -2.17
N TYR A 297 -6.17 -5.24 -3.43
CA TYR A 297 -5.61 -4.27 -4.39
C TYR A 297 -6.38 -4.12 -5.70
N VAL A 298 -7.18 -5.12 -6.09
CA VAL A 298 -8.04 -5.02 -7.28
C VAL A 298 -9.45 -4.61 -6.86
N ASP A 299 -9.97 -3.54 -7.46
CA ASP A 299 -11.34 -3.08 -7.25
C ASP A 299 -12.35 -4.18 -7.65
N PRO A 300 -13.21 -4.67 -6.73
CA PRO A 300 -14.19 -5.70 -7.05
C PRO A 300 -15.20 -5.26 -8.12
N ARG A 301 -15.46 -3.95 -8.27
CA ARG A 301 -16.34 -3.42 -9.33
C ARG A 301 -15.83 -3.77 -10.74
N LEU A 302 -14.51 -3.90 -10.91
CA LEU A 302 -13.91 -4.35 -12.17
C LEU A 302 -14.26 -5.80 -12.48
N VAL A 303 -14.29 -6.66 -11.45
CA VAL A 303 -14.68 -8.07 -11.59
C VAL A 303 -16.15 -8.17 -11.97
N ASP A 304 -16.99 -7.35 -11.35
CA ASP A 304 -18.41 -7.30 -11.64
C ASP A 304 -18.66 -6.79 -13.07
N ALA A 305 -18.03 -5.68 -13.48
CA ALA A 305 -18.11 -5.16 -14.85
C ALA A 305 -17.72 -6.23 -15.89
N TYR A 306 -16.60 -6.93 -15.68
CA TYR A 306 -16.14 -7.97 -16.60
C TYR A 306 -17.09 -9.16 -16.72
N ARG A 307 -17.74 -9.56 -15.62
CA ARG A 307 -18.78 -10.60 -15.64
C ARG A 307 -20.00 -10.20 -16.45
N HIS A 308 -20.32 -8.91 -16.50
CA HIS A 308 -21.38 -8.34 -17.34
C HIS A 308 -20.92 -8.05 -18.78
N GLY A 309 -19.70 -8.47 -19.14
CA GLY A 309 -19.17 -8.31 -20.50
C GLY A 309 -18.56 -6.93 -20.76
N GLU A 310 -18.27 -6.15 -19.72
CA GLU A 310 -17.67 -4.82 -19.85
C GLU A 310 -16.17 -4.85 -19.52
N THR A 311 -15.37 -4.11 -20.27
CA THR A 311 -13.94 -3.92 -20.00
C THR A 311 -13.48 -2.57 -20.57
N ILE A 312 -12.30 -2.11 -20.18
CA ILE A 312 -11.70 -0.89 -20.75
C ILE A 312 -11.35 -1.07 -22.23
N ASP A 313 -11.25 0.02 -22.99
CA ASP A 313 -10.93 -0.02 -24.41
C ASP A 313 -9.49 -0.55 -24.64
N PRO A 314 -9.31 -1.71 -25.32
CA PRO A 314 -7.99 -2.25 -25.61
C PRO A 314 -7.16 -1.37 -26.57
N ALA A 315 -7.76 -0.42 -27.29
CA ALA A 315 -7.02 0.55 -28.10
C ALA A 315 -6.43 1.70 -27.25
N ARG A 316 -6.90 1.88 -26.00
CA ARG A 316 -6.52 3.00 -25.12
C ARG A 316 -5.78 2.56 -23.87
N LEU A 317 -5.04 1.45 -23.91
CA LEU A 317 -4.26 0.96 -22.78
C LEU A 317 -3.20 1.96 -22.27
N HIS A 318 -2.72 2.87 -23.13
CA HIS A 318 -1.83 3.97 -22.72
C HIS A 318 -2.49 4.97 -21.75
N ALA A 319 -3.83 4.98 -21.70
CA ALA A 319 -4.66 5.80 -20.82
C ALA A 319 -5.48 4.92 -19.85
N ALA A 320 -5.00 3.72 -19.53
CA ALA A 320 -5.76 2.72 -18.75
C ALA A 320 -6.28 3.26 -17.41
N GLU A 321 -5.55 4.16 -16.74
CA GLU A 321 -6.02 4.83 -15.51
C GLU A 321 -7.32 5.61 -15.73
N SER A 322 -7.39 6.39 -16.82
CA SER A 322 -8.59 7.16 -17.20
C SER A 322 -9.74 6.25 -17.63
N GLU A 323 -9.43 5.19 -18.38
CA GLU A 323 -10.44 4.20 -18.81
C GLU A 323 -11.02 3.43 -17.62
N VAL A 324 -10.19 3.01 -16.67
CA VAL A 324 -10.63 2.35 -15.43
C VAL A 324 -11.52 3.29 -14.63
N ARG A 325 -11.14 4.56 -14.50
CA ARG A 325 -12.00 5.57 -13.83
C ARG A 325 -13.34 5.70 -14.55
N ALA A 326 -13.36 5.83 -15.88
CA ALA A 326 -14.59 5.94 -16.66
C ALA A 326 -15.49 4.71 -16.53
N LEU A 327 -14.90 3.51 -16.44
CA LEU A 327 -15.63 2.26 -16.26
C LEU A 327 -16.25 2.13 -14.85
N LEU A 328 -15.51 2.52 -13.81
CA LEU A 328 -15.85 2.19 -12.41
C LEU A 328 -16.47 3.34 -11.62
N PHE A 329 -16.37 4.58 -12.09
CA PHE A 329 -16.90 5.78 -11.45
C PHE A 329 -18.30 6.17 -11.97
N ARG A 330 -19.08 5.18 -12.42
CA ARG A 330 -20.49 5.36 -12.83
C ARG A 330 -21.41 5.47 -11.62
#